data_AF-A0AAD7DUK4-F1
#
_entry.id   AF-A0AAD7DUK4-F1
#
_cell.length_a   1.000
_cell.length_b   1.000
_cell.length_c   1.000
_cell.angle_alpha   90.00
_cell.angle_beta   90.00
_cell.angle_gamma   90.00
#
_symmetry.space_group_name_H-M   'P 1'
#
loop_
_entity.id
_entity.type
_entity.pdbx_description
1 polymer ?
#
loop_
_entity_poly.entity_id
_entity_poly.type
_entity_poly.pdbx_seq_one_letter_code
_entity_poly.pdbx_strand_id
1 'polypeptide(L)'
;MPKIHERPIYPQLKHDTRPDPSGKCGAVCSKYYSQYGERHLTGGITCVWCTDNICYGFHCIPKGESRNDIFSTLITRWERAPKQVIYDFACALGPHCMTHGPEFFHGTQFLFDDFHAVGHSKGAPAAFLKTYCAIDPRLRHINSSAGECRNIGISRIRKSVSYMAQDRAIVYMKVFLSIWNRQHILGL
;
A
#
# COMPACT_ATOMS: atom_id res chain seq x y z
N MET A 1 10.27 0.57 -9.55
CA MET A 1 11.06 1.81 -9.46
C MET A 1 12.40 1.57 -8.78
N PRO A 2 13.48 2.25 -9.19
CA PRO A 2 14.73 2.25 -8.43
C PRO A 2 14.52 2.88 -7.03
N LYS A 3 15.44 2.59 -6.12
CA LYS A 3 15.50 3.25 -4.82
C LYS A 3 16.15 4.62 -5.01
N ILE A 4 15.48 5.68 -4.55
CA ILE A 4 15.90 7.08 -4.68
C ILE A 4 16.47 7.56 -3.34
N HIS A 5 15.80 7.23 -2.24
CA HIS A 5 16.24 7.58 -0.89
C HIS A 5 16.47 6.35 -0.02
N GLU A 6 17.34 6.50 0.97
CA GLU A 6 17.42 5.59 2.09
C GLU A 6 16.24 5.83 3.04
N ARG A 7 15.72 4.77 3.66
CA ARG A 7 14.67 4.91 4.69
C ARG A 7 15.33 5.52 5.93
N PRO A 8 14.89 6.69 6.42
CA PRO A 8 15.41 7.23 7.66
C PRO A 8 15.06 6.31 8.84
N ILE A 9 15.92 6.33 9.86
CA ILE A 9 15.69 5.63 11.13
C ILE A 9 15.50 6.72 12.18
N TYR A 10 14.48 6.57 13.03
CA TYR A 10 14.12 7.53 14.07
C TYR A 10 14.35 6.89 15.44
N PRO A 11 15.55 7.02 16.04
CA PRO A 11 15.91 6.32 17.27
C PRO A 11 15.04 6.67 18.48
N GLN A 12 14.48 7.89 18.48
CA GLN A 12 13.63 8.40 19.56
C GLN A 12 12.19 7.86 19.49
N LEU A 13 11.79 7.30 18.35
CA LEU A 13 10.48 6.67 18.19
C LEU A 13 10.58 5.19 18.56
N LYS A 14 10.04 4.85 19.75
CA LYS A 14 10.13 3.51 20.39
C LYS A 14 9.72 2.34 19.49
N HIS A 15 8.91 2.58 18.46
CA HIS A 15 8.36 1.56 17.57
C HIS A 15 8.70 1.78 16.09
N ASP A 16 9.66 2.65 15.74
CA ASP A 16 9.99 2.95 14.34
C ASP A 16 10.43 1.69 13.56
N THR A 17 11.35 0.91 14.11
CA THR A 17 11.90 -0.30 13.46
C THR A 17 11.24 -1.58 13.90
N ARG A 18 10.31 -1.50 14.87
CA ARG A 18 9.61 -2.70 15.36
C ARG A 18 8.44 -3.02 14.44
N PRO A 19 8.19 -4.30 14.15
CA PRO A 19 6.94 -4.69 13.52
C PRO A 19 5.78 -4.18 14.39
N ASP A 20 4.71 -3.71 13.75
CA ASP A 20 3.51 -3.30 14.46
C ASP A 20 3.08 -4.44 15.40
N PRO A 21 2.92 -4.18 16.72
CA PRO A 21 2.62 -5.24 17.66
C PRO A 21 1.32 -5.94 17.24
N SER A 22 1.40 -7.26 17.10
CA SER A 22 0.26 -8.12 16.81
C SER A 22 -0.69 -8.16 17.99
N GLY A 23 -1.55 -7.16 18.10
CA GLY A 23 -2.46 -7.01 19.21
C GLY A 23 -3.82 -7.60 18.90
N LYS A 24 -4.23 -8.64 19.64
CA LYS A 24 -5.62 -8.82 20.04
C LYS A 24 -6.03 -7.63 20.91
N CYS A 25 -6.28 -6.49 20.29
CA CYS A 25 -6.87 -5.34 20.96
C CYS A 25 -7.68 -4.58 19.90
N GLY A 26 -8.99 -4.47 20.13
CA GLY A 26 -9.99 -3.95 19.20
C GLY A 26 -9.87 -2.45 18.85
N ALA A 27 -8.65 -1.96 18.65
CA ALA A 27 -8.29 -0.60 18.26
C ALA A 27 -7.41 -0.54 16.99
N VAL A 28 -6.81 -1.66 16.56
CA VAL A 28 -5.98 -1.75 15.36
C VAL A 28 -6.75 -2.49 14.27
N CYS A 29 -6.80 -1.95 13.04
CA CYS A 29 -7.41 -2.62 11.90
C CYS A 29 -6.57 -3.86 11.56
N SER A 30 -6.96 -5.03 12.06
CA SER A 30 -6.23 -6.29 11.92
C SER A 30 -6.96 -7.26 11.00
N LYS A 31 -7.53 -6.78 9.90
CA LYS A 31 -8.23 -7.63 8.92
C LYS A 31 -7.22 -8.63 8.36
N TYR A 32 -7.40 -9.93 8.64
CA TYR A 32 -6.59 -11.07 8.18
C TYR A 32 -5.22 -11.33 8.86
N TYR A 33 -4.87 -10.65 9.97
CA TYR A 33 -3.62 -10.95 10.68
C TYR A 33 -3.51 -12.42 11.10
N SER A 34 -4.59 -13.01 11.62
CA SER A 34 -4.66 -14.43 12.03
C SER A 34 -4.47 -15.40 10.88
N GLN A 35 -4.81 -15.02 9.65
CA GLN A 35 -4.74 -15.91 8.49
C GLN A 35 -3.31 -16.03 7.93
N TYR A 36 -2.53 -14.97 8.01
CA TYR A 36 -1.20 -14.88 7.39
C TYR A 36 -0.06 -14.84 8.41
N GLY A 37 -0.22 -14.10 9.52
CA GLY A 37 0.82 -13.91 10.53
C GLY A 37 1.14 -15.18 11.33
N GLU A 38 0.13 -15.99 11.66
CA GLU A 38 0.31 -17.23 12.44
C GLU A 38 0.95 -18.37 11.63
N ARG A 39 0.93 -18.30 10.29
CA ARG A 39 1.42 -19.38 9.40
C ARG A 39 2.85 -19.17 8.90
N HIS A 40 3.56 -18.15 9.37
CA HIS A 40 4.93 -17.80 8.94
C HIS A 40 5.11 -17.68 7.41
N LEU A 41 4.03 -17.37 6.69
CA LEU A 41 4.10 -17.08 5.26
C LEU A 41 4.66 -15.66 5.07
N THR A 42 5.28 -15.41 3.91
CA THR A 42 5.63 -14.04 3.52
C THR A 42 4.38 -13.16 3.63
N GLY A 43 4.55 -11.94 4.16
CA GLY A 43 3.45 -11.01 4.43
C GLY A 43 2.64 -10.63 3.19
N GLY A 44 3.22 -10.84 2.01
CA GLY A 44 2.57 -10.69 0.72
C GLY A 44 3.36 -9.78 -0.21
N ILE A 45 2.64 -9.20 -1.16
CA ILE A 45 3.18 -8.23 -2.10
C ILE A 45 2.22 -7.05 -2.14
N THR A 46 2.73 -5.85 -1.89
CA THR A 46 1.98 -4.62 -2.14
C THR A 46 2.34 -4.12 -3.52
N CYS A 47 1.35 -3.96 -4.39
CA CYS A 47 1.53 -3.31 -5.68
C CYS A 47 1.10 -1.84 -5.58
N VAL A 48 1.84 -0.95 -6.25
CA VAL A 48 1.48 0.46 -6.36
C VAL A 48 0.92 0.68 -7.76
N TRP A 49 -0.30 1.21 -7.81
CA TRP A 49 -1.05 1.44 -9.03
C TRP A 49 -1.28 2.94 -9.24
N CYS A 50 -1.32 3.37 -10.50
CA CYS A 50 -1.88 4.67 -10.85
C CYS A 50 -3.40 4.58 -11.02
N THR A 51 -4.06 5.74 -11.13
CA THR A 51 -5.50 5.86 -11.37
C THR A 51 -5.93 5.23 -12.70
N ASP A 52 -5.03 5.20 -13.69
CA ASP A 52 -5.24 4.57 -15.00
C ASP A 52 -4.86 3.09 -15.02
N ASN A 53 -4.78 2.44 -13.86
CA ASN A 53 -4.48 1.02 -13.70
C ASN A 53 -3.08 0.55 -14.18
N ILE A 54 -2.11 1.44 -14.27
CA ILE A 54 -0.72 1.08 -14.57
C ILE A 54 -0.02 0.73 -13.26
N CYS A 55 0.64 -0.43 -13.22
CA CYS A 55 1.46 -0.81 -12.08
C CYS A 55 2.80 -0.08 -12.13
N TYR A 56 3.04 0.76 -11.15
CA TYR A 56 4.28 1.48 -10.98
C TYR A 56 5.40 0.64 -10.36
N GLY A 57 5.02 -0.40 -9.62
CA GLY A 57 5.93 -1.36 -9.04
C GLY A 57 5.30 -2.10 -7.89
N PHE A 58 6.13 -2.88 -7.21
CA PHE A 58 5.70 -3.67 -6.06
C PHE A 58 6.76 -3.68 -4.96
N HIS A 59 6.31 -3.96 -3.75
CA HIS A 59 7.11 -4.17 -2.55
C HIS A 59 6.82 -5.57 -1.99
N CYS A 60 7.87 -6.36 -1.78
CA CYS A 60 7.74 -7.67 -1.14
C CYS A 60 7.74 -7.48 0.38
N ILE A 61 6.67 -7.92 1.04
CA ILE A 61 6.53 -7.78 2.49
C ILE A 61 7.04 -9.07 3.15
N PRO A 62 8.10 -8.99 3.97
CA PRO A 62 8.69 -10.18 4.58
C PRO A 62 7.84 -10.74 5.73
N LYS A 63 7.23 -9.88 6.57
CA LYS A 63 6.57 -10.29 7.82
C LYS A 63 5.30 -9.48 8.10
N GLY A 64 4.22 -9.81 7.39
CA GLY A 64 2.91 -9.18 7.51
C GLY A 64 2.87 -7.72 7.03
N GLU A 65 1.79 -7.32 6.38
CA GLU A 65 1.62 -5.93 5.92
C GLU A 65 1.56 -4.96 7.11
N SER A 66 2.45 -3.96 7.10
CA SER A 66 2.48 -2.90 8.11
C SER A 66 2.50 -1.52 7.46
N ARG A 67 2.14 -0.50 8.26
CA ARG A 67 2.23 0.91 7.84
C ARG A 67 3.66 1.30 7.46
N ASN A 68 4.63 0.67 8.11
CA ASN A 68 6.05 0.85 7.86
C ASN A 68 6.44 0.39 6.45
N ASP A 69 5.84 -0.66 5.90
CA ASP A 69 6.13 -1.14 4.55
C ASP A 69 5.71 -0.11 3.49
N ILE A 70 4.52 0.47 3.67
CA ILE A 70 4.00 1.50 2.77
C ILE A 70 4.77 2.81 2.92
N PHE A 71 5.01 3.26 4.16
CA PHE A 71 5.85 4.44 4.43
C PHE A 71 7.23 4.30 3.77
N SER A 72 7.90 3.17 3.98
CA SER A 72 9.20 2.88 3.40
C SER A 72 9.14 2.85 1.88
N THR A 73 8.07 2.29 1.32
CA THR A 73 7.86 2.28 -0.13
C THR A 73 7.70 3.69 -0.69
N LEU A 74 6.91 4.55 -0.05
CA LEU A 74 6.70 5.92 -0.52
C LEU A 74 7.99 6.76 -0.44
N ILE A 75 8.67 6.76 0.71
CA ILE A 75 9.84 7.62 0.92
C ILE A 75 11.05 7.17 0.09
N THR A 76 11.21 5.86 -0.13
CA THR A 76 12.38 5.34 -0.84
C THR A 76 12.22 5.32 -2.36
N ARG A 77 10.99 5.43 -2.89
CA ARG A 77 10.72 5.27 -4.34
C ARG A 77 10.24 6.53 -5.04
N TRP A 78 9.83 7.54 -4.29
CA TRP A 78 9.45 8.84 -4.84
C TRP A 78 10.45 9.92 -4.44
N GLU A 79 10.83 10.76 -5.40
CA GLU A 79 11.62 11.97 -5.15
C GLU A 79 10.79 13.00 -4.34
N ARG A 80 9.50 13.11 -4.65
CA ARG A 80 8.52 13.94 -3.92
C ARG A 80 7.29 13.11 -3.61
N ALA A 81 6.74 13.27 -2.40
CA ALA A 81 5.57 12.51 -2.00
C ALA A 81 4.41 12.68 -3.00
N PRO A 82 3.65 11.61 -3.28
CA PRO A 82 2.42 11.74 -4.06
C PRO A 82 1.48 12.76 -3.43
N LYS A 83 0.77 13.52 -4.26
CA LYS A 83 -0.27 14.45 -3.78
C LYS A 83 -1.40 13.71 -3.06
N GLN A 84 -1.72 12.51 -3.53
CA GLN A 84 -2.79 11.68 -3.03
C GLN A 84 -2.30 10.24 -2.89
N VAL A 85 -2.59 9.62 -1.76
CA VAL A 85 -2.32 8.22 -1.47
C VAL A 85 -3.64 7.59 -1.04
N ILE A 86 -4.16 6.68 -1.87
CA ILE A 86 -5.36 5.90 -1.57
C ILE A 86 -4.91 4.53 -1.08
N TYR A 87 -5.34 4.16 0.12
CA TYR A 87 -4.91 2.92 0.75
C TYR A 87 -5.93 2.43 1.78
N ASP A 88 -6.14 1.12 1.85
CA ASP A 88 -7.13 0.49 2.73
C ASP A 88 -6.88 0.81 4.21
N PHE A 89 -5.62 1.03 4.60
CA PHE A 89 -5.24 1.41 5.96
C PHE A 89 -4.73 2.85 6.07
N ALA A 90 -5.26 3.76 5.23
CA ALA A 90 -4.88 5.17 5.19
C ALA A 90 -5.03 5.91 6.54
N CYS A 91 -6.02 5.57 7.38
CA CYS A 91 -6.23 6.26 8.68
C CYS A 91 -5.03 6.18 9.62
N ALA A 92 -4.28 5.08 9.55
CA ALA A 92 -3.16 4.86 10.42
C ALA A 92 -1.84 5.15 9.68
N LEU A 93 -1.83 5.05 8.34
CA LEU A 93 -0.71 5.46 7.50
C LEU A 93 -0.48 6.98 7.56
N GLY A 94 -1.52 7.81 7.41
CA GLY A 94 -1.37 9.27 7.38
C GLY A 94 -0.68 9.84 8.63
N PRO A 95 -1.20 9.59 9.84
CA PRO A 95 -0.54 10.01 11.08
C PRO A 95 0.87 9.45 11.23
N HIS A 96 1.10 8.21 10.77
CA HIS A 96 2.42 7.60 10.80
C HIS A 96 3.39 8.35 9.88
N CYS A 97 3.01 8.64 8.64
CA CYS A 97 3.79 9.43 7.69
C CYS A 97 4.09 10.84 8.23
N MET A 98 3.10 11.51 8.83
CA MET A 98 3.30 12.85 9.42
C MET A 98 4.19 12.84 10.66
N THR A 99 4.21 11.75 11.43
CA THR A 99 5.10 11.61 12.60
C THR A 99 6.56 11.38 12.18
N HIS A 100 6.78 10.62 11.10
CA HIS A 100 8.13 10.20 10.71
C HIS A 100 8.73 11.15 9.68
N GLY A 101 8.00 11.56 8.65
CA GLY A 101 8.51 12.41 7.57
C GLY A 101 7.62 13.61 7.23
N PRO A 102 7.29 14.49 8.20
CA PRO A 102 6.34 15.59 7.98
C PRO A 102 6.72 16.51 6.83
N GLU A 103 8.02 16.75 6.62
CA GLU A 103 8.51 17.59 5.52
C GLU A 103 8.28 16.94 4.15
N PHE A 104 8.56 15.64 4.03
CA PHE A 104 8.38 14.90 2.79
C PHE A 104 6.90 14.75 2.42
N PHE A 105 6.05 14.46 3.41
CA PHE A 105 4.61 14.24 3.24
C PHE A 105 3.77 15.52 3.39
N HIS A 106 4.42 16.69 3.48
CA HIS A 106 3.70 17.95 3.56
C HIS A 106 2.84 18.15 2.30
N GLY A 107 1.52 18.28 2.50
CA GLY A 107 0.56 18.44 1.42
C GLY A 107 0.10 17.13 0.75
N THR A 108 0.54 15.96 1.24
CA THR A 108 -0.01 14.66 0.82
C THR A 108 -1.35 14.39 1.49
N GLN A 109 -2.37 14.09 0.69
CA GLN A 109 -3.67 13.65 1.16
C GLN A 109 -3.71 12.11 1.24
N PHE A 110 -4.05 11.58 2.42
CA PHE A 110 -4.25 10.15 2.63
C PHE A 110 -5.75 9.86 2.67
N LEU A 111 -6.21 9.02 1.75
CA LEU A 111 -7.63 8.74 1.53
C LEU A 111 -7.90 7.23 1.61
N PHE A 112 -9.05 6.87 2.15
CA PHE A 112 -9.51 5.48 2.17
C PHE A 112 -10.04 5.04 0.81
N ASP A 113 -9.77 3.80 0.45
CA ASP A 113 -10.53 3.15 -0.61
C ASP A 113 -12.00 2.92 -0.18
N ASP A 114 -12.92 3.28 -1.06
CA ASP A 114 -14.36 3.28 -0.81
C ASP A 114 -14.93 1.87 -0.56
N PHE A 115 -14.33 0.83 -1.15
CA PHE A 115 -14.74 -0.57 -0.92
C PHE A 115 -14.42 -1.05 0.50
N HIS A 116 -13.38 -0.49 1.11
CA HIS A 116 -12.92 -0.86 2.44
C HIS A 116 -13.58 -0.04 3.55
N ALA A 117 -14.22 1.09 3.23
CA ALA A 117 -14.85 2.00 4.19
C ALA A 117 -15.98 1.34 5.02
N VAL A 118 -16.73 0.37 4.47
CA VAL A 118 -17.89 -0.26 5.12
C VAL A 118 -17.52 -1.06 6.37
N GLY A 119 -16.29 -1.57 6.46
CA GLY A 119 -15.80 -2.34 7.61
C GLY A 119 -15.13 -1.51 8.71
N HIS A 120 -14.98 -0.19 8.51
CA HIS A 120 -14.22 0.67 9.42
C HIS A 120 -15.13 1.37 10.43
N SER A 121 -15.07 0.93 11.68
CA SER A 121 -15.84 1.52 12.79
C SER A 121 -15.15 2.71 13.48
N LYS A 122 -13.87 2.99 13.19
CA LYS A 122 -13.04 3.97 13.91
C LYS A 122 -12.20 4.90 13.03
N GLY A 123 -12.43 4.94 11.72
CA GLY A 123 -11.78 5.91 10.82
C GLY A 123 -12.42 7.28 10.93
N ALA A 124 -11.62 8.36 10.90
CA ALA A 124 -12.17 9.71 10.84
C ALA A 124 -12.96 9.87 9.53
N PRO A 125 -14.21 10.36 9.55
CA PRO A 125 -15.02 10.53 8.35
C PRO A 125 -14.34 11.35 7.25
N ALA A 126 -13.46 12.27 7.67
CA ALA A 126 -12.65 13.13 6.82
C ALA A 126 -11.55 12.39 6.03
N ALA A 127 -11.28 11.11 6.29
CA ALA A 127 -10.35 10.34 5.46
C ALA A 127 -11.07 9.48 4.40
N PHE A 128 -12.40 9.36 4.45
CA PHE A 128 -13.14 8.59 3.46
C PHE A 128 -13.16 9.31 2.12
N LEU A 129 -12.74 8.62 1.05
CA LEU A 129 -12.76 9.19 -0.29
C LEU A 129 -14.18 9.67 -0.65
N LYS A 130 -15.22 8.87 -0.41
CA LYS A 130 -16.62 9.29 -0.62
C LYS A 130 -17.02 10.58 0.10
N THR A 131 -16.59 10.78 1.36
CA THR A 131 -16.86 12.02 2.11
C THR A 131 -16.09 13.18 1.51
N TYR A 132 -14.82 12.97 1.15
CA TYR A 132 -13.99 13.99 0.53
C TYR A 132 -14.48 14.38 -0.87
N CYS A 133 -15.01 13.42 -1.63
CA CYS A 133 -15.67 13.62 -2.93
C CYS A 133 -16.92 14.51 -2.86
N ALA A 134 -17.50 14.73 -1.68
CA ALA A 134 -18.57 15.69 -1.49
C ALA A 134 -18.04 17.14 -1.44
N ILE A 135 -16.77 17.33 -1.05
CA ILE A 135 -16.12 18.63 -0.90
C ILE A 135 -15.25 18.95 -2.13
N ASP A 136 -14.49 17.97 -2.63
CA ASP A 136 -13.72 18.06 -3.88
C ASP A 136 -14.24 17.03 -4.89
N PRO A 137 -15.13 17.44 -5.81
CA PRO A 137 -15.68 16.55 -6.84
C PRO A 137 -14.64 15.93 -7.77
N ARG A 138 -13.43 16.49 -7.88
CA ARG A 138 -12.36 15.95 -8.75
C ARG A 138 -11.94 14.55 -8.33
N LEU A 139 -12.05 14.25 -7.04
CA LEU A 139 -11.72 12.95 -6.46
C LEU A 139 -12.67 11.84 -6.94
N ARG A 140 -13.87 12.17 -7.43
CA ARG A 140 -14.83 11.18 -7.96
C ARG A 140 -14.34 10.48 -9.21
N HIS A 141 -13.42 11.10 -9.95
CA HIS A 141 -12.83 10.51 -11.15
C HIS A 141 -11.72 9.51 -10.82
N ILE A 142 -11.29 9.45 -9.56
CA ILE A 142 -10.25 8.51 -9.15
C ILE A 142 -10.86 7.12 -9.03
N ASN A 143 -10.32 6.19 -9.81
CA ASN A 143 -10.67 4.78 -9.74
C ASN A 143 -10.09 4.14 -8.46
N SER A 144 -10.79 4.26 -7.32
CA SER A 144 -10.32 3.70 -6.05
C SER A 144 -10.23 2.17 -6.08
N SER A 145 -11.08 1.50 -6.89
CA SER A 145 -11.07 0.04 -7.07
C SER A 145 -9.95 -0.47 -7.98
N ALA A 146 -9.13 0.41 -8.57
CA ALA A 146 -7.99 0.03 -9.39
C ALA A 146 -7.09 -0.98 -8.67
N GLY A 147 -6.81 -0.76 -7.38
CA GLY A 147 -6.02 -1.69 -6.57
C GLY A 147 -6.68 -3.06 -6.44
N GLU A 148 -7.94 -3.10 -5.99
CA GLU A 148 -8.68 -4.35 -5.75
C GLU A 148 -8.87 -5.16 -7.04
N CYS A 149 -9.37 -4.54 -8.10
CA CYS A 149 -9.60 -5.22 -9.38
C CYS A 149 -8.30 -5.77 -9.97
N ARG A 150 -7.18 -5.07 -9.82
CA ARG A 150 -5.89 -5.51 -10.35
C ARG A 150 -5.20 -6.54 -9.47
N ASN A 151 -5.45 -6.54 -8.16
CA ASN A 151 -4.97 -7.58 -7.25
C ASN A 151 -5.53 -8.97 -7.62
N ILE A 152 -6.75 -9.04 -8.20
CA ILE A 152 -7.27 -10.28 -8.81
C ILE A 152 -6.34 -10.77 -9.93
N GLY A 153 -5.81 -9.86 -10.75
CA GLY A 153 -4.81 -10.17 -11.76
C GLY A 153 -3.53 -10.78 -11.19
N ILE A 154 -3.02 -10.21 -10.10
CA ILE A 154 -1.84 -10.72 -9.39
C ILE A 154 -2.11 -12.11 -8.77
N SER A 155 -3.34 -12.38 -8.34
CA SER A 155 -3.69 -13.69 -7.78
C SER A 155 -3.44 -14.86 -8.73
N ARG A 156 -3.47 -14.62 -10.06
CA ARG A 156 -3.22 -15.62 -11.11
C ARG A 156 -1.81 -16.21 -11.05
N ILE A 157 -0.84 -15.41 -10.62
CA ILE A 157 0.57 -15.82 -10.53
C ILE A 157 0.99 -16.21 -9.13
N ARG A 158 0.10 -16.08 -8.13
CA ARG A 158 0.37 -16.38 -6.72
C ARG A 158 0.97 -17.77 -6.53
N LYS A 159 0.43 -18.78 -7.21
CA LYS A 159 0.91 -20.16 -7.09
C LYS A 159 2.32 -20.32 -7.66
N SER A 160 2.57 -19.79 -8.86
CA SER A 160 3.89 -19.84 -9.48
C SER A 160 4.94 -19.14 -8.62
N VAL A 161 4.64 -17.93 -8.13
CA VAL A 161 5.53 -17.15 -7.27
C VAL A 161 5.81 -17.88 -5.94
N SER A 162 4.83 -18.60 -5.38
CA SER A 162 5.00 -19.33 -4.10
C SER A 162 6.05 -20.45 -4.13
N TYR A 163 6.41 -20.94 -5.32
CA TYR A 163 7.46 -21.96 -5.50
C TYR A 163 8.82 -21.36 -5.91
N MET A 164 8.92 -20.03 -6.00
CA MET A 164 10.15 -19.36 -6.41
C MET A 164 10.92 -18.87 -5.17
N ALA A 165 12.24 -18.94 -5.25
CA ALA A 165 13.09 -18.14 -4.38
C ALA A 165 12.86 -16.64 -4.64
N GLN A 166 13.12 -15.80 -3.64
CA GLN A 166 12.77 -14.38 -3.66
C GLN A 166 13.39 -13.63 -4.86
N ASP A 167 14.64 -13.93 -5.21
CA ASP A 167 15.34 -13.37 -6.36
C ASP A 167 14.59 -13.64 -7.69
N ARG A 168 14.19 -14.89 -7.92
CA ARG A 168 13.43 -15.31 -9.09
C ARG A 168 12.02 -14.73 -9.08
N ALA A 169 11.37 -14.72 -7.92
CA ALA A 169 10.06 -14.11 -7.74
C ALA A 169 10.07 -12.61 -8.12
N ILE A 170 11.10 -11.86 -7.70
CA ILE A 170 11.23 -10.44 -8.04
C ILE A 170 11.36 -10.24 -9.55
N VAL A 171 12.21 -11.02 -10.23
CA VAL A 171 12.37 -10.92 -11.68
C VAL A 171 11.07 -11.28 -12.40
N TYR A 172 10.44 -12.39 -12.00
CA TYR A 172 9.18 -12.85 -12.59
C TYR A 172 8.06 -11.81 -12.43
N MET A 173 7.86 -11.29 -11.21
CA MET A 173 6.87 -10.25 -10.92
C MET A 173 7.11 -8.99 -11.75
N LYS A 174 8.37 -8.54 -11.86
CA LYS A 174 8.73 -7.37 -12.67
C LYS A 174 8.35 -7.57 -14.13
N VAL A 175 8.68 -8.74 -14.71
CA VAL A 175 8.36 -9.05 -16.11
C VAL A 175 6.86 -9.14 -16.32
N PHE A 176 6.15 -9.86 -15.45
CA PHE A 176 4.69 -10.00 -15.51
C PHE A 176 3.99 -8.63 -15.50
N LEU A 177 4.33 -7.76 -14.55
CA LEU A 177 3.76 -6.42 -14.43
C LEU A 177 4.13 -5.53 -15.63
N SER A 178 5.33 -5.69 -16.18
CA SER A 178 5.76 -4.93 -17.36
C SER A 178 4.93 -5.32 -18.60
N ILE A 179 4.69 -6.62 -18.80
CA ILE A 179 3.83 -7.13 -19.87
C ILE A 179 2.39 -6.67 -19.67
N TRP A 180 1.88 -6.79 -18.43
CA TRP A 180 0.53 -6.35 -18.07
C TRP A 180 0.32 -4.87 -18.40
N ASN A 181 1.25 -4.01 -17.98
CA ASN A 181 1.20 -2.58 -18.28
C ASN A 181 1.22 -2.33 -19.77
N ARG A 182 2.08 -3.03 -20.52
CA ARG A 182 2.17 -2.88 -21.98
C ARG A 182 0.87 -3.27 -22.66
N GLN A 183 0.25 -4.38 -22.27
CA GLN A 183 -1.05 -4.80 -22.79
C GLN A 183 -2.13 -3.75 -22.50
N HIS A 184 -2.19 -3.26 -21.26
CA HIS A 184 -3.14 -2.22 -20.87
C HIS A 184 -2.98 -0.91 -21.66
N ILE A 185 -1.74 -0.45 -21.83
CA ILE A 185 -1.42 0.78 -22.57
C ILE A 185 -1.79 0.64 -24.05
N LEU A 186 -1.60 -0.55 -24.63
CA LEU A 186 -1.89 -0.82 -26.04
C LEU A 186 -3.35 -1.24 -26.30
N GLY A 187 -4.15 -1.45 -25.26
CA GLY A 187 -5.53 -1.94 -25.40
C GLY A 187 -5.64 -3.36 -25.96
N LEU A 188 -4.66 -4.22 -25.68
CA LEU A 188 -4.57 -5.62 -26.10
C LEU A 188 -5.08 -6.57 -25.00
#